data_AF-A0A953R3J4-F1
#
_entry.id   AF-A0A953R3J4-F1
#
_cell.length_a   1.000
_cell.length_b   1.000
_cell.length_c   1.000
_cell.angle_alpha   90.00
_cell.angle_beta   90.00
_cell.angle_gamma   90.00
#
_symmetry.space_group_name_H-M   'P 1'
#
loop_
_entity.id
_entity.type
_entity.pdbx_description
1 polymer ?
#
loop_
_entity_poly.entity_id
_entity_poly.type
_entity_poly.pdbx_seq_one_letter_code
_entity_poly.pdbx_strand_id
1 'polypeptide(L)'
;MPDSSAAMPEQVGSEPIVSFEGRVTGGISREVLTAFQGVSSGGAETGGILLGSRSGDRILVEDFEPVLCEHRFGPSYVLSDEDLLGLEESVQWFRTTHAGDLQVLGFYRSQTGPDSSVGDRDNELMRRFFPDSGSLFLLLKPVRTPAITAELFVFAESSLHAAGHPMLFPSSDTSIPARVSFAQSPNTGKDARVTPLNTGTNGRDTHPQKREPEQSEEPAGRNWTWVAALVALTLAGAVLGYRSVGPRNGGATSTAASKTAVSDAPSVPRTPASNPVSVSTPGTAAPNAAEVLPPPAVSLEMEQGVREALGNWLRALRSGDPDLVVACYASQLDRYFSQRNSSSAEVRRAAAQSVARYGKPAILRISDLTLTPLSDERAMTSFRKHWQTGGSRMFAGEVQEQLTFVKAGDAWKIASEEETKIYWTQRPR
;
A
#
# COMPACT_ATOMS: atom_id res chain seq x y z
N MET A 1 41.83 43.84 36.51
CA MET A 1 42.61 43.46 35.32
C MET A 1 44.07 43.24 35.73
N PRO A 2 44.81 42.28 35.15
CA PRO A 2 44.49 41.51 33.93
C PRO A 2 43.25 40.63 34.03
N ASP A 3 42.77 40.22 32.86
CA ASP A 3 41.64 39.33 32.68
C ASP A 3 41.98 37.89 33.06
N SER A 4 40.95 37.11 33.40
CA SER A 4 41.03 35.65 33.47
C SER A 4 39.72 35.04 33.00
N SER A 5 39.37 35.36 31.75
CA SER A 5 38.29 34.68 31.03
C SER A 5 38.70 33.22 30.79
N ALA A 6 38.36 32.36 31.76
CA ALA A 6 38.45 30.93 31.61
C ALA A 6 37.36 30.47 30.63
N ALA A 7 37.69 30.49 29.34
CA ALA A 7 36.87 29.89 28.31
C ALA A 7 36.61 28.43 28.69
N MET A 8 35.36 28.10 29.03
CA MET A 8 34.97 26.72 29.20
C MET A 8 35.12 26.02 27.85
N PRO A 9 35.66 24.79 27.80
CA PRO A 9 35.79 24.08 26.54
C PRO A 9 34.40 23.88 25.93
N GLU A 10 34.25 24.23 24.66
CA GLU A 10 33.07 23.85 23.89
C GLU A 10 32.89 22.33 24.01
N GLN A 11 31.72 21.91 24.49
CA GLN A 11 31.32 20.52 24.48
C GLN A 11 31.00 20.13 23.04
N VAL A 12 32.04 19.80 22.27
CA VAL A 12 31.95 19.27 20.92
C VAL A 12 30.99 18.08 20.96
N GLY A 13 29.83 18.22 20.30
CA GLY A 13 28.84 17.16 20.22
C GLY A 13 29.46 15.94 19.57
N SER A 14 29.38 14.79 20.24
CA SER A 14 29.83 13.50 19.70
C SER A 14 29.11 13.19 18.39
N GLU A 15 29.87 12.92 17.32
CA GLU A 15 29.32 12.49 16.03
C GLU A 15 28.41 11.27 16.21
N PRO A 16 27.21 11.24 15.61
CA PRO A 16 26.29 10.12 15.78
C PRO A 16 26.85 8.85 15.14
N ILE A 17 26.68 7.71 15.82
CA ILE A 17 27.03 6.39 15.27
C ILE A 17 25.74 5.72 14.83
N VAL A 18 25.57 5.52 13.52
CA VAL A 18 24.37 4.94 12.92
C VAL A 18 24.65 3.48 12.57
N SER A 19 24.03 2.57 13.31
CA SER A 19 24.08 1.13 13.06
C SER A 19 22.76 0.61 12.49
N PHE A 20 22.83 -0.44 11.67
CA PHE A 20 21.65 -1.08 11.07
C PHE A 20 21.63 -2.56 11.45
N GLU A 21 20.47 -3.10 11.82
CA GLU A 21 20.33 -4.55 11.94
C GLU A 21 20.40 -5.25 10.57
N GLY A 22 20.94 -6.48 10.56
CA GLY A 22 21.01 -7.30 9.34
C GLY A 22 19.64 -7.62 8.72
N ARG A 23 18.55 -7.60 9.50
CA ARG A 23 17.18 -7.73 8.99
C ARG A 23 16.74 -6.51 8.16
N VAL A 24 17.18 -5.32 8.53
CA VAL A 24 16.86 -4.07 7.83
C VAL A 24 17.65 -4.01 6.53
N THR A 25 18.96 -4.22 6.58
CA THR A 25 19.81 -4.14 5.38
C THR A 25 19.43 -5.21 4.34
N GLY A 26 19.24 -6.47 4.77
CA GLY A 26 18.77 -7.54 3.89
C GLY A 26 17.34 -7.32 3.36
N GLY A 27 16.46 -6.72 4.17
CA GLY A 27 15.08 -6.39 3.79
C GLY A 27 15.01 -5.31 2.72
N ILE A 28 15.64 -4.15 2.98
CA ILE A 28 15.71 -3.01 2.06
C ILE A 28 16.45 -3.41 0.77
N SER A 29 17.58 -4.11 0.85
CA SER A 29 18.29 -4.56 -0.36
C SER A 29 17.43 -5.47 -1.24
N ARG A 30 16.63 -6.36 -0.64
CA ARG A 30 15.69 -7.21 -1.39
C ARG A 30 14.60 -6.39 -2.08
N GLU A 31 14.03 -5.40 -1.40
CA GLU A 31 13.02 -4.51 -1.96
C GLU A 31 13.58 -3.71 -3.15
N VAL A 32 14.71 -3.02 -2.95
CA VAL A 32 15.40 -2.22 -3.97
C VAL A 32 15.79 -3.07 -5.18
N LEU A 33 16.37 -4.26 -4.97
CA LEU A 33 16.73 -5.14 -6.09
C LEU A 33 15.50 -5.72 -6.80
N THR A 34 14.39 -5.95 -6.11
CA THR A 34 13.13 -6.43 -6.73
C THR A 34 12.54 -5.36 -7.63
N ALA A 35 12.42 -4.11 -7.14
CA ALA A 35 11.95 -2.98 -7.94
C ALA A 35 12.90 -2.68 -9.14
N PHE A 36 14.22 -2.74 -8.90
CA PHE A 36 15.23 -2.50 -9.93
C PHE A 36 15.24 -3.57 -11.04
N GLN A 37 14.95 -4.83 -10.71
CA GLN A 37 14.93 -5.93 -11.69
C GLN A 37 13.56 -6.13 -12.36
N GLY A 38 12.48 -5.66 -11.73
CA GLY A 38 11.11 -5.87 -12.21
C GLY A 38 10.69 -5.05 -13.44
N VAL A 39 11.41 -3.98 -13.78
CA VAL A 39 11.01 -3.02 -14.83
C VAL A 39 12.07 -2.89 -15.93
N SER A 40 11.68 -3.20 -17.16
CA SER A 40 12.50 -2.94 -18.35
C SER A 40 12.79 -1.45 -18.53
N SER A 41 13.99 -1.12 -19.00
CA SER A 41 14.49 0.25 -19.25
C SER A 41 14.99 1.05 -18.04
N GLY A 42 15.28 0.41 -16.90
CA GLY A 42 16.06 1.06 -15.83
C GLY A 42 15.82 0.54 -14.42
N GLY A 43 14.75 -0.23 -14.21
CA GLY A 43 14.26 -0.55 -12.87
C GLY A 43 13.39 0.56 -12.29
N ALA A 44 12.52 0.21 -11.34
CA ALA A 44 11.77 1.18 -10.56
C ALA A 44 12.55 1.58 -9.29
N GLU A 45 12.46 2.85 -8.92
CA GLU A 45 12.91 3.36 -7.63
C GLU A 45 11.85 3.10 -6.55
N THR A 46 12.27 2.83 -5.32
CA THR A 46 11.40 2.58 -4.15
C THR A 46 11.91 3.36 -2.93
N GLY A 47 11.18 3.36 -1.82
CA GLY A 47 11.57 4.07 -0.60
C GLY A 47 10.69 3.73 0.58
N GLY A 48 11.00 4.28 1.75
CA GLY A 48 10.29 3.96 2.98
C GLY A 48 10.85 4.62 4.23
N ILE A 49 10.19 4.38 5.36
CA ILE A 49 10.52 4.95 6.67
C ILE A 49 11.56 4.07 7.37
N LEU A 50 12.57 4.69 7.99
CA LEU A 50 13.53 4.02 8.87
C LEU A 50 13.04 4.09 10.32
N LEU A 51 13.06 2.96 11.03
CA LEU A 51 12.51 2.80 12.38
C LEU A 51 13.56 2.23 13.35
N GLY A 52 13.52 2.66 14.62
CA GLY A 52 14.46 2.16 15.64
C GLY A 52 14.69 3.12 16.81
N SER A 53 15.81 2.95 17.50
CA SER A 53 16.13 3.64 18.74
C SER A 53 17.25 4.68 18.61
N ARG A 54 17.25 5.63 19.55
CA ARG A 54 18.31 6.63 19.76
C ARG A 54 18.74 6.57 21.23
N SER A 55 20.03 6.42 21.51
CA SER A 55 20.59 6.28 22.85
C SER A 55 21.92 7.03 22.94
N GLY A 56 21.89 8.28 23.37
CA GLY A 56 23.07 9.15 23.41
C GLY A 56 23.57 9.48 22.01
N ASP A 57 24.81 9.11 21.72
CA ASP A 57 25.47 9.21 20.40
C ASP A 57 24.99 8.14 19.40
N ARG A 58 24.31 7.08 19.87
CA ARG A 58 23.98 5.92 19.03
C ARG A 58 22.58 5.98 18.47
N ILE A 59 22.47 5.64 17.19
CA ILE A 59 21.22 5.42 16.47
C ILE A 59 21.25 3.99 15.95
N LEU A 60 20.26 3.18 16.29
CA LEU A 60 20.12 1.81 15.79
C LEU A 60 18.86 1.73 14.92
N VAL A 61 19.03 1.41 13.65
CA VAL A 61 17.93 1.14 12.72
C VAL A 61 17.57 -0.35 12.83
N GLU A 62 16.41 -0.61 13.43
CA GLU A 62 15.95 -1.94 13.85
C GLU A 62 14.83 -2.47 12.94
N ASP A 63 14.09 -1.58 12.31
CA ASP A 63 13.04 -1.92 11.36
C ASP A 63 12.91 -0.89 10.23
N PHE A 64 12.07 -1.20 9.25
CA PHE A 64 11.71 -0.27 8.17
C PHE A 64 10.29 -0.54 7.67
N GLU A 65 9.60 0.53 7.25
CA GLU A 65 8.28 0.45 6.61
C GLU A 65 8.40 0.91 5.15
N PRO A 66 8.26 0.02 4.15
CA PRO A 66 8.22 0.40 2.74
C PRO A 66 7.07 1.35 2.45
N VAL A 67 7.33 2.42 1.69
CA VAL A 67 6.31 3.36 1.22
C VAL A 67 6.19 3.19 -0.29
N LEU A 68 5.16 2.44 -0.68
CA LEU A 68 4.84 2.21 -2.09
C LEU A 68 4.55 3.53 -2.82
N CYS A 69 4.91 3.56 -4.09
CA CYS A 69 4.67 4.65 -5.03
C CYS A 69 3.79 4.11 -6.17
N GLU A 70 2.82 4.87 -6.68
CA GLU A 70 2.05 4.46 -7.88
C GLU A 70 2.82 4.66 -9.20
N HIS A 71 4.05 5.20 -9.15
CA HIS A 71 4.94 5.48 -10.30
C HIS A 71 4.28 6.27 -11.45
N ARG A 72 3.29 7.13 -11.14
CA ARG A 72 2.50 7.88 -12.14
C ARG A 72 3.33 8.80 -13.04
N PHE A 73 4.52 9.18 -12.58
CA PHE A 73 5.46 10.05 -13.30
C PHE A 73 6.62 9.27 -13.97
N GLY A 74 6.51 7.95 -14.08
CA GLY A 74 7.57 7.05 -14.55
C GLY A 74 8.28 6.31 -13.40
N PRO A 75 9.38 5.59 -13.69
CA PRO A 75 10.01 4.66 -12.76
C PRO A 75 10.70 5.32 -11.56
N SER A 76 10.94 6.63 -11.59
CA SER A 76 11.53 7.35 -10.45
C SER A 76 10.58 7.50 -9.27
N TYR A 77 11.14 7.66 -8.07
CA TYR A 77 10.40 7.74 -6.81
C TYR A 77 9.82 9.15 -6.61
N VAL A 78 8.82 9.47 -7.43
CA VAL A 78 8.09 10.74 -7.39
C VAL A 78 6.70 10.44 -6.87
N LEU A 79 6.50 10.65 -5.57
CA LEU A 79 5.25 10.39 -4.87
C LEU A 79 4.11 11.24 -5.45
N SER A 80 2.95 10.62 -5.66
CA SER A 80 1.69 11.31 -5.94
C SER A 80 1.14 11.99 -4.68
N ASP A 81 0.10 12.83 -4.85
CA ASP A 81 -0.64 13.43 -3.74
C ASP A 81 -1.26 12.35 -2.80
N GLU A 82 -1.59 11.19 -3.37
CA GLU A 82 -2.19 10.03 -2.71
C GLU A 82 -1.12 9.19 -1.98
N ASP A 83 0.07 9.02 -2.56
CA ASP A 83 1.22 8.38 -1.90
C ASP A 83 1.78 9.27 -0.77
N LEU A 84 1.82 10.60 -0.97
CA LEU A 84 2.22 11.58 0.05
C LEU A 84 1.28 11.53 1.27
N LEU A 85 -0.03 11.36 1.06
CA LEU A 85 -0.99 11.17 2.14
C LEU A 85 -0.74 9.83 2.86
N GLY A 86 -0.49 8.75 2.12
CA GLY A 86 -0.13 7.44 2.70
C GLY A 86 1.19 7.46 3.48
N LEU A 87 2.18 8.24 3.05
CA LEU A 87 3.42 8.52 3.79
C LEU A 87 3.13 9.29 5.07
N GLU A 88 2.32 10.35 5.00
CA GLU A 88 1.97 11.18 6.16
C GLU A 88 1.28 10.36 7.25
N GLU A 89 0.26 9.57 6.88
CA GLU A 89 -0.42 8.65 7.80
C GLU A 89 0.53 7.61 8.40
N SER A 90 1.44 7.05 7.61
CA SER A 90 2.42 6.06 8.08
C SER A 90 3.39 6.68 9.11
N VAL A 91 3.89 7.89 8.86
CA VAL A 91 4.77 8.60 9.78
C VAL A 91 4.03 9.00 11.06
N GLN A 92 2.78 9.45 10.97
CA GLN A 92 1.95 9.74 12.16
C GLN A 92 1.58 8.48 12.93
N TRP A 93 1.38 7.34 12.25
CA TRP A 93 1.13 6.05 12.87
C TRP A 93 2.31 5.66 13.78
N PHE A 94 3.54 5.64 13.27
CA PHE A 94 4.72 5.30 14.07
C PHE A 94 5.11 6.38 15.10
N ARG A 95 4.78 7.66 14.88
CA ARG A 95 4.96 8.72 15.90
C ARG A 95 3.99 8.63 17.09
N THR A 96 2.82 8.02 16.93
CA THR A 96 1.76 7.99 17.96
C THR A 96 1.54 6.60 18.56
N THR A 97 1.82 5.53 17.82
CA THR A 97 1.57 4.16 18.23
C THR A 97 2.74 3.61 19.05
N HIS A 98 2.52 3.39 20.35
CA HIS A 98 3.51 2.83 21.27
C HIS A 98 3.69 1.29 21.11
N ALA A 99 3.61 0.77 19.89
CA ALA A 99 3.63 -0.67 19.59
C ALA A 99 5.05 -1.16 19.31
N GLY A 100 5.85 -1.24 20.37
CA GLY A 100 7.29 -1.44 20.32
C GLY A 100 8.04 -0.11 20.51
N ASP A 101 9.25 -0.17 21.06
CA ASP A 101 10.05 1.01 21.43
C ASP A 101 10.74 1.70 20.23
N LEU A 102 10.18 1.53 19.03
CA LEU A 102 10.70 2.01 17.75
C LEU A 102 10.15 3.41 17.45
N GLN A 103 11.05 4.38 17.29
CA GLN A 103 10.69 5.73 16.81
C GLN A 103 10.92 5.86 15.31
N VAL A 104 10.33 6.90 14.69
CA VAL A 104 10.68 7.33 13.34
C VAL A 104 12.08 7.95 13.35
N LEU A 105 13.03 7.30 12.67
CA LEU A 105 14.42 7.76 12.58
C LEU A 105 14.69 8.59 11.31
N GLY A 106 13.92 8.39 10.25
CA GLY A 106 14.15 9.05 8.97
C GLY A 106 13.57 8.29 7.78
N PHE A 107 14.19 8.45 6.62
CA PHE A 107 13.70 7.93 5.33
C PHE A 107 14.80 7.20 4.54
N TYR A 108 14.42 6.32 3.62
CA TYR A 108 15.29 5.81 2.55
C TYR A 108 14.60 5.92 1.21
N ARG A 109 15.39 6.07 0.13
CA ARG A 109 14.94 5.77 -1.23
C ARG A 109 16.06 5.21 -2.08
N SER A 110 15.71 4.41 -3.07
CA SER A 110 16.62 4.06 -4.15
C SER A 110 16.64 5.11 -5.26
N GLN A 111 17.60 4.96 -6.16
CA GLN A 111 17.78 5.87 -7.29
C GLN A 111 18.42 5.18 -8.49
N THR A 112 17.84 5.33 -9.67
CA THR A 112 18.22 4.65 -10.91
C THR A 112 18.70 5.66 -11.95
N GLY A 113 19.99 6.04 -11.87
CA GLY A 113 20.62 6.93 -12.85
C GLY A 113 22.03 7.35 -12.42
N PRO A 114 22.94 7.65 -13.36
CA PRO A 114 24.33 7.99 -13.05
C PRO A 114 24.50 9.39 -12.44
N ASP A 115 23.75 10.39 -12.93
CA ASP A 115 24.01 11.81 -12.67
C ASP A 115 23.16 12.41 -11.53
N SER A 116 22.38 11.58 -10.83
CA SER A 116 21.42 12.04 -9.83
C SER A 116 22.00 11.94 -8.39
N SER A 117 21.60 12.88 -7.54
CA SER A 117 22.05 13.01 -6.14
C SER A 117 20.93 13.60 -5.28
N VAL A 118 21.18 13.79 -3.98
CA VAL A 118 20.22 14.42 -3.07
C VAL A 118 19.91 15.85 -3.55
N GLY A 119 18.63 16.16 -3.74
CA GLY A 119 18.17 17.43 -4.32
C GLY A 119 17.04 18.09 -3.54
N ASP A 120 16.50 19.19 -4.09
CA ASP A 120 15.49 20.02 -3.42
C ASP A 120 14.22 19.24 -3.02
N ARG A 121 13.84 18.23 -3.81
CA ARG A 121 12.72 17.32 -3.50
C ARG A 121 12.96 16.48 -2.24
N ASP A 122 14.20 16.03 -2.02
CA ASP A 122 14.57 15.28 -0.81
C ASP A 122 14.57 16.20 0.40
N ASN A 123 15.12 17.41 0.25
CA ASN A 123 15.07 18.45 1.27
C ASN A 123 13.62 18.88 1.58
N GLU A 124 12.69 18.84 0.61
CA GLU A 124 11.26 19.11 0.83
C GLU A 124 10.53 17.97 1.55
N LEU A 125 10.77 16.72 1.12
CA LEU A 125 10.24 15.52 1.76
C LEU A 125 10.69 15.45 3.23
N MET A 126 11.97 15.70 3.51
CA MET A 126 12.49 15.76 4.88
C MET A 126 11.90 16.92 5.67
N ARG A 127 11.86 18.15 5.12
CA ARG A 127 11.19 19.31 5.78
C ARG A 127 9.73 19.04 6.13
N ARG A 128 8.98 18.31 5.30
CA ARG A 128 7.55 18.05 5.51
C ARG A 128 7.29 16.92 6.50
N PHE A 129 8.00 15.79 6.40
CA PHE A 129 7.68 14.58 7.16
C PHE A 129 8.68 14.23 8.26
N PHE A 130 9.95 14.58 8.09
CA PHE A 130 11.06 14.25 8.99
C PHE A 130 11.83 15.52 9.45
N PRO A 131 11.14 16.57 9.96
CA PRO A 131 11.77 17.87 10.25
C PRO A 131 12.72 17.84 11.44
N ASP A 132 12.69 16.78 12.25
CA ASP A 132 13.49 16.64 13.46
C ASP A 132 14.99 16.62 13.11
N SER A 133 15.79 17.50 13.70
CA SER A 133 17.24 17.52 13.45
C SER A 133 17.87 16.21 13.94
N GLY A 134 18.76 15.64 13.14
CA GLY A 134 19.26 14.28 13.37
C GLY A 134 18.37 13.18 12.75
N SER A 135 17.38 13.54 11.93
CA SER A 135 16.67 12.57 11.07
C SER A 135 17.58 12.07 9.96
N LEU A 136 17.53 10.77 9.69
CA LEU A 136 18.37 10.10 8.71
C LEU A 136 17.76 10.14 7.30
N PHE A 137 18.60 10.15 6.28
CA PHE A 137 18.19 9.89 4.90
C PHE A 137 19.20 8.93 4.24
N LEU A 138 18.72 7.80 3.73
CA LEU A 138 19.56 6.77 3.11
C LEU A 138 19.29 6.67 1.61
N LEU A 139 20.25 7.11 0.80
CA LEU A 139 20.18 7.06 -0.67
C LEU A 139 20.80 5.76 -1.17
N LEU A 140 20.04 4.96 -1.93
CA LEU A 140 20.42 3.61 -2.34
C LEU A 140 20.57 3.50 -3.86
N LYS A 141 21.79 3.37 -4.35
CA LYS A 141 22.12 3.33 -5.79
C LYS A 141 22.40 1.88 -6.22
N PRO A 142 21.40 1.10 -6.68
CA PRO A 142 21.64 -0.21 -7.29
C PRO A 142 22.44 -0.08 -8.58
N VAL A 143 23.35 -1.02 -8.83
CA VAL A 143 24.08 -1.15 -10.10
C VAL A 143 23.63 -2.42 -10.85
N ARG A 144 24.18 -2.68 -12.04
CA ARG A 144 23.82 -3.87 -12.85
C ARG A 144 24.39 -5.21 -12.32
N THR A 145 24.92 -5.21 -11.11
CA THR A 145 25.27 -6.39 -10.31
C THR A 145 24.43 -6.33 -9.02
N PRO A 146 24.28 -7.41 -8.23
CA PRO A 146 23.45 -7.38 -7.00
C PRO A 146 24.03 -6.53 -5.84
N ALA A 147 24.96 -5.61 -6.13
CA ALA A 147 25.45 -4.62 -5.20
C ALA A 147 24.57 -3.37 -5.24
N ILE A 148 24.33 -2.78 -4.06
CA ILE A 148 23.81 -1.43 -3.91
C ILE A 148 24.91 -0.59 -3.26
N THR A 149 25.13 0.63 -3.74
CA THR A 149 25.90 1.64 -3.01
C THR A 149 24.94 2.48 -2.18
N ALA A 150 25.11 2.50 -0.86
CA ALA A 150 24.38 3.37 0.05
C ALA A 150 25.19 4.64 0.36
N GLU A 151 24.50 5.77 0.41
CA GLU A 151 25.00 7.06 0.91
C GLU A 151 24.08 7.52 2.04
N LEU A 152 24.65 7.74 3.23
CA LEU A 152 23.94 8.22 4.41
C LEU A 152 24.03 9.74 4.50
N PHE A 153 22.91 10.38 4.82
CA PHE A 153 22.78 11.80 5.08
C PHE A 153 22.06 12.02 6.42
N VAL A 154 22.33 13.16 7.06
CA VAL A 154 21.62 13.63 8.25
C VAL A 154 20.94 14.96 7.94
N PHE A 155 19.69 15.11 8.39
CA PHE A 155 18.93 16.34 8.26
C PHE A 155 19.25 17.31 9.39
N ALA A 156 19.73 18.50 9.01
CA ALA A 156 20.08 19.59 9.92
C ALA A 156 19.91 20.95 9.21
N GLU A 157 19.59 22.01 9.95
CA GLU A 157 19.48 23.38 9.38
C GLU A 157 18.49 23.50 8.19
N SER A 158 17.50 22.61 8.12
CA SER A 158 16.51 22.45 7.04
C SER A 158 17.02 21.82 5.73
N SER A 159 18.21 21.21 5.73
CA SER A 159 18.80 20.52 4.57
C SER A 159 19.46 19.18 4.95
N LEU A 160 19.75 18.36 3.93
CA LEU A 160 20.45 17.09 4.05
C LEU A 160 21.96 17.26 3.87
N HIS A 161 22.74 16.81 4.86
CA HIS A 161 24.20 16.86 4.87
C HIS A 161 24.77 15.45 4.79
N ALA A 162 25.78 15.24 3.93
CA ALA A 162 26.40 13.93 3.75
C ALA A 162 27.11 13.47 5.03
N ALA A 163 26.79 12.26 5.49
CA ALA A 163 27.12 11.77 6.83
C ALA A 163 28.01 10.52 6.76
N GLY A 164 29.12 10.63 6.03
CA GLY A 164 30.05 9.52 5.78
C GLY A 164 30.51 9.45 4.33
N HIS A 165 31.00 8.28 3.92
CA HIS A 165 31.37 7.97 2.54
C HIS A 165 30.37 6.96 1.94
N PRO A 166 30.21 6.91 0.60
CA PRO A 166 29.45 5.85 -0.05
C PRO A 166 30.00 4.46 0.29
N MET A 167 29.12 3.49 0.56
CA MET A 167 29.49 2.14 0.98
C MET A 167 28.60 1.05 0.38
N LEU A 168 29.03 -0.21 0.42
CA LEU A 168 28.21 -1.33 -0.05
C LEU A 168 27.04 -1.63 0.89
N PHE A 169 25.91 -2.05 0.34
CA PHE A 169 24.67 -2.32 1.07
C PHE A 169 24.01 -3.63 0.61
N PRO A 170 23.88 -4.67 1.47
CA PRO A 170 24.31 -4.70 2.86
C PRO A 170 25.84 -4.67 2.99
N SER A 171 26.32 -4.08 4.10
CA SER A 171 27.73 -4.07 4.47
C SER A 171 28.03 -5.20 5.45
N SER A 172 29.25 -5.74 5.42
CA SER A 172 29.77 -6.66 6.43
C SER A 172 29.94 -5.97 7.80
N ASP A 173 30.37 -4.71 7.80
CA ASP A 173 30.35 -3.83 8.97
C ASP A 173 28.98 -3.18 9.09
N THR A 174 28.25 -3.47 10.17
CA THR A 174 26.87 -3.01 10.41
C THR A 174 26.78 -1.66 11.14
N SER A 175 27.91 -0.98 11.37
CA SER A 175 28.01 0.35 11.99
C SER A 175 28.65 1.37 11.06
N ILE A 176 27.92 2.45 10.76
CA ILE A 176 28.37 3.61 10.00
C ILE A 176 28.68 4.76 10.97
N PRO A 177 29.93 5.27 11.05
CA PRO A 177 30.20 6.52 11.76
C PRO A 177 29.63 7.69 10.95
N ALA A 178 28.52 8.25 11.41
CA ALA A 178 27.80 9.28 10.67
C ALA A 178 28.41 10.67 10.96
N ARG A 179 29.44 11.00 10.19
CA ARG A 179 30.24 12.24 10.35
C ARG A 179 29.46 13.51 10.01
N VAL A 180 28.68 14.00 10.98
CA VAL A 180 28.06 15.33 10.96
C VAL A 180 28.20 15.95 12.34
N SER A 181 28.74 17.17 12.39
CA SER A 181 28.86 17.95 13.62
C SER A 181 27.57 18.73 13.86
N PHE A 182 26.93 18.53 15.02
CA PHE A 182 25.69 19.23 15.38
C PHE A 182 25.99 20.57 16.07
N ALA A 183 25.61 21.69 15.44
CA ALA A 183 25.48 22.97 16.14
C ALA A 183 24.25 22.95 17.06
N GLN A 184 24.41 23.36 18.32
CA GLN A 184 23.35 23.25 19.33
C GLN A 184 22.35 24.41 19.28
N SER A 185 21.06 24.09 19.44
CA SER A 185 20.02 25.08 19.74
C SER A 185 19.91 25.30 21.27
N PRO A 186 19.63 26.52 21.78
CA PRO A 186 19.84 26.84 23.18
C PRO A 186 18.84 26.16 24.13
N ASN A 187 19.39 25.51 25.17
CA ASN A 187 18.66 24.71 26.14
C ASN A 187 17.81 25.57 27.11
N THR A 188 16.48 25.45 27.04
CA THR A 188 15.54 26.01 28.03
C THR A 188 15.39 25.06 29.22
N GLY A 189 16.37 25.10 30.13
CA GLY A 189 16.40 24.20 31.29
C GLY A 189 15.27 24.42 32.29
N LYS A 190 14.85 23.33 32.94
CA LYS A 190 14.11 23.39 34.21
C LYS A 190 14.36 22.14 35.07
N ASP A 191 14.44 22.34 36.38
CA ASP A 191 14.95 21.37 37.35
C ASP A 191 14.00 20.21 37.67
N ALA A 192 14.57 19.01 37.85
CA ALA A 192 13.98 17.93 38.66
C ALA A 192 15.05 16.97 39.20
N ARG A 193 15.72 17.36 40.30
CA ARG A 193 16.72 16.52 41.00
C ARG A 193 16.03 15.48 41.91
N VAL A 194 16.22 14.18 41.63
CA VAL A 194 15.95 13.09 42.60
C VAL A 194 17.06 12.04 42.56
N THR A 195 17.50 11.58 43.74
CA THR A 195 18.40 10.42 43.90
C THR A 195 18.13 9.78 45.26
N PRO A 196 17.89 8.46 45.28
CA PRO A 196 18.63 7.57 46.18
C PRO A 196 19.21 6.39 45.38
N LEU A 197 20.50 6.08 45.43
CA LEU A 197 21.30 5.63 46.58
C LEU A 197 21.03 4.17 47.01
N ASN A 198 21.50 3.26 46.17
CA ASN A 198 22.45 2.18 46.52
C ASN A 198 22.10 1.17 47.63
N THR A 199 21.89 -0.08 47.23
CA THR A 199 22.29 -1.29 47.98
C THR A 199 22.90 -2.30 47.00
N GLY A 200 24.06 -2.88 47.32
CA GLY A 200 24.70 -3.91 46.50
C GLY A 200 25.48 -4.93 47.32
N THR A 201 25.72 -6.11 46.74
CA THR A 201 26.60 -7.16 47.28
C THR A 201 27.23 -8.00 46.18
N ASN A 202 28.46 -8.46 46.42
CA ASN A 202 29.35 -9.19 45.50
C ASN A 202 28.80 -10.55 45.00
N GLY A 203 29.29 -11.07 43.85
CA GLY A 203 28.77 -12.31 43.24
C GLY A 203 29.70 -13.32 42.51
N ARG A 204 30.94 -12.97 42.13
CA ARG A 204 31.96 -13.83 41.43
C ARG A 204 31.63 -14.35 40.02
N ASP A 205 32.71 -14.67 39.31
CA ASP A 205 32.80 -15.27 37.99
C ASP A 205 32.47 -16.77 37.96
N THR A 206 31.88 -17.25 36.87
CA THR A 206 32.28 -18.53 36.20
C THR A 206 31.80 -18.57 34.74
N HIS A 207 32.63 -19.18 33.88
CA HIS A 207 32.38 -19.53 32.47
C HIS A 207 33.33 -20.70 32.15
N PRO A 208 33.11 -21.57 31.14
CA PRO A 208 31.96 -21.73 30.21
C PRO A 208 31.19 -23.05 30.41
N GLN A 209 30.11 -23.26 29.65
CA GLN A 209 29.99 -24.54 28.94
C GLN A 209 29.29 -24.45 27.58
N LYS A 210 29.82 -25.19 26.60
CA LYS A 210 29.34 -25.35 25.22
C LYS A 210 28.19 -26.36 25.17
N ARG A 211 27.15 -26.08 24.36
CA ARG A 211 26.28 -27.10 23.76
C ARG A 211 26.03 -26.78 22.28
N GLU A 212 26.03 -27.81 21.46
CA GLU A 212 25.68 -27.77 20.04
C GLU A 212 24.16 -27.93 19.84
N PRO A 213 23.61 -27.56 18.67
CA PRO A 213 22.16 -27.43 18.48
C PRO A 213 21.45 -28.79 18.38
N GLU A 214 20.26 -28.87 18.98
CA GLU A 214 19.34 -30.00 18.75
C GLU A 214 18.65 -29.85 17.38
N GLN A 215 18.64 -30.93 16.60
CA GLN A 215 17.84 -31.03 15.38
C GLN A 215 16.44 -31.53 15.74
N SER A 216 15.41 -30.78 15.35
CA SER A 216 14.01 -31.21 15.36
C SER A 216 13.16 -30.21 14.57
N GLU A 217 12.19 -30.56 13.74
CA GLU A 217 11.81 -31.85 13.11
C GLU A 217 10.78 -31.46 12.02
N GLU A 218 10.75 -32.10 10.85
CA GLU A 218 9.62 -31.92 9.92
C GLU A 218 8.44 -32.83 10.30
N PRO A 219 7.21 -32.30 10.43
CA PRO A 219 6.00 -33.10 10.28
C PRO A 219 5.40 -32.88 8.87
N ALA A 220 5.67 -33.83 7.96
CA ALA A 220 5.13 -33.78 6.61
C ALA A 220 3.60 -33.98 6.54
N GLY A 221 2.92 -33.03 5.88
CA GLY A 221 1.72 -33.26 5.06
C GLY A 221 0.38 -33.67 5.69
N ARG A 222 -0.65 -32.83 5.51
CA ARG A 222 -2.02 -33.28 5.17
C ARG A 222 -2.87 -32.16 4.51
N ASN A 223 -3.79 -32.58 3.63
CA ASN A 223 -5.01 -31.88 3.15
C ASN A 223 -5.04 -30.33 2.97
N TRP A 224 -4.37 -29.86 1.91
CA TRP A 224 -4.39 -28.50 1.31
C TRP A 224 -5.80 -27.87 1.08
N THR A 225 -6.83 -28.67 0.80
CA THR A 225 -8.05 -28.22 0.09
C THR A 225 -9.04 -27.34 0.88
N TRP A 226 -8.88 -27.17 2.19
CA TRP A 226 -9.78 -26.33 3.00
C TRP A 226 -9.34 -24.85 3.11
N VAL A 227 -8.07 -24.54 2.80
CA VAL A 227 -7.50 -23.21 3.04
C VAL A 227 -8.06 -22.15 2.07
N ALA A 228 -8.32 -22.52 0.81
CA ALA A 228 -8.82 -21.60 -0.22
C ALA A 228 -10.28 -21.14 0.01
N ALA A 229 -11.09 -21.92 0.72
CA ALA A 229 -12.52 -21.61 0.91
C ALA A 229 -12.78 -20.54 1.99
N LEU A 230 -11.94 -20.49 3.04
CA LEU A 230 -12.32 -19.80 4.28
C LEU A 230 -12.16 -18.27 4.23
N VAL A 231 -11.25 -17.74 3.41
CA VAL A 231 -11.03 -16.28 3.28
C VAL A 231 -12.18 -15.62 2.51
N ALA A 232 -12.58 -16.19 1.38
CA ALA A 232 -13.76 -15.75 0.63
C ALA A 232 -15.05 -15.86 1.46
N LEU A 233 -15.17 -16.90 2.29
CA LEU A 233 -16.30 -17.06 3.21
C LEU A 233 -16.36 -16.02 4.33
N THR A 234 -15.26 -15.34 4.69
CA THR A 234 -15.31 -14.30 5.73
C THR A 234 -15.88 -12.94 5.28
N LEU A 235 -16.01 -12.70 3.96
CA LEU A 235 -16.74 -11.55 3.42
C LEU A 235 -18.11 -11.96 2.82
N ALA A 236 -18.23 -13.13 2.18
CA ALA A 236 -19.51 -13.60 1.63
C ALA A 236 -20.44 -14.28 2.66
N GLY A 237 -19.89 -14.94 3.70
CA GLY A 237 -20.66 -15.73 4.66
C GLY A 237 -21.65 -14.93 5.52
N ALA A 238 -21.38 -13.63 5.71
CA ALA A 238 -22.25 -12.69 6.41
C ALA A 238 -23.59 -12.42 5.68
N VAL A 239 -23.77 -12.92 4.45
CA VAL A 239 -25.01 -12.78 3.67
C VAL A 239 -25.91 -14.02 3.77
N LEU A 240 -25.35 -15.25 3.78
CA LEU A 240 -26.16 -16.48 3.84
C LEU A 240 -26.71 -16.75 5.26
N GLY A 241 -25.99 -16.39 6.32
CA GLY A 241 -26.38 -16.68 7.71
C GLY A 241 -27.77 -16.15 8.10
N TYR A 242 -28.27 -15.10 7.44
CA TYR A 242 -29.53 -14.44 7.81
C TYR A 242 -30.77 -14.94 7.06
N ARG A 243 -30.66 -15.86 6.08
CA ARG A 243 -31.85 -16.44 5.41
C ARG A 243 -32.41 -17.68 6.13
N SER A 244 -31.83 -18.07 7.26
CA SER A 244 -32.18 -19.29 8.01
C SER A 244 -32.98 -19.03 9.30
N VAL A 245 -33.07 -17.78 9.76
CA VAL A 245 -33.75 -17.40 11.02
C VAL A 245 -34.78 -16.30 10.75
N GLY A 246 -35.93 -16.68 10.18
CA GLY A 246 -37.08 -15.80 10.04
C GLY A 246 -38.06 -15.96 11.22
N PRO A 247 -38.61 -14.86 11.79
CA PRO A 247 -39.78 -14.94 12.66
C PRO A 247 -40.97 -15.54 11.91
N ARG A 248 -41.69 -16.47 12.55
CA ARG A 248 -43.00 -16.95 12.09
C ARG A 248 -44.13 -16.30 12.89
N ASN A 249 -45.35 -16.38 12.35
CA ASN A 249 -46.62 -15.87 12.87
C ASN A 249 -46.80 -14.35 12.66
N GLY A 250 -47.95 -13.83 12.23
CA GLY A 250 -49.16 -14.46 11.66
C GLY A 250 -49.69 -13.59 10.50
N GLY A 251 -50.79 -13.89 9.81
CA GLY A 251 -51.86 -14.82 10.13
C GLY A 251 -53.21 -14.18 9.79
N ALA A 252 -53.54 -14.05 8.50
CA ALA A 252 -54.81 -13.51 8.00
C ALA A 252 -55.25 -14.28 6.74
N THR A 253 -56.56 -14.50 6.57
CA THR A 253 -57.11 -15.49 5.63
C THR A 253 -58.11 -14.86 4.65
N SER A 254 -57.93 -15.09 3.34
CA SER A 254 -58.96 -15.14 2.28
C SER A 254 -58.25 -15.41 0.94
N THR A 255 -58.35 -16.57 0.25
CA THR A 255 -59.49 -17.33 -0.30
C THR A 255 -59.89 -16.89 -1.72
N ALA A 256 -59.94 -17.87 -2.64
CA ALA A 256 -60.48 -17.83 -4.02
C ALA A 256 -59.74 -16.96 -5.07
N ALA A 257 -59.69 -17.31 -6.37
CA ALA A 257 -60.01 -18.59 -7.06
C ALA A 257 -59.23 -18.73 -8.40
N SER A 258 -59.17 -19.95 -8.93
CA SER A 258 -58.49 -20.32 -10.19
C SER A 258 -59.30 -20.00 -11.46
N LYS A 259 -58.63 -19.86 -12.61
CA LYS A 259 -59.21 -20.26 -13.92
C LYS A 259 -58.15 -20.54 -15.00
N THR A 260 -58.55 -21.32 -16.00
CA THR A 260 -57.69 -21.89 -17.06
C THR A 260 -58.37 -21.79 -18.43
N ALA A 261 -57.65 -21.33 -19.47
CA ALA A 261 -57.84 -21.57 -20.93
C ALA A 261 -56.75 -20.75 -21.69
N VAL A 262 -56.06 -21.13 -22.78
CA VAL A 262 -56.22 -22.11 -23.90
C VAL A 262 -56.86 -21.52 -25.17
N SER A 263 -56.07 -21.49 -26.27
CA SER A 263 -56.41 -21.26 -27.70
C SER A 263 -57.08 -19.91 -28.09
N ASP A 264 -57.00 -19.41 -29.33
CA ASP A 264 -56.60 -20.02 -30.62
C ASP A 264 -56.04 -18.98 -31.64
N ALA A 265 -55.59 -19.45 -32.81
CA ALA A 265 -55.35 -18.64 -34.02
C ALA A 265 -55.85 -19.39 -35.27
N PRO A 266 -56.27 -18.70 -36.37
CA PRO A 266 -55.58 -18.95 -37.64
C PRO A 266 -55.55 -17.81 -38.71
N SER A 267 -54.38 -17.67 -39.33
CA SER A 267 -54.08 -17.65 -40.78
C SER A 267 -54.97 -16.97 -41.87
N VAL A 268 -54.41 -15.89 -42.47
CA VAL A 268 -54.16 -15.57 -43.91
C VAL A 268 -55.06 -16.11 -45.06
N PRO A 269 -55.32 -15.28 -46.09
CA PRO A 269 -55.02 -15.65 -47.50
C PRO A 269 -54.24 -14.58 -48.31
N ARG A 270 -53.84 -14.90 -49.57
CA ARG A 270 -52.61 -14.41 -50.24
C ARG A 270 -52.78 -13.85 -51.68
N THR A 271 -52.18 -12.68 -51.95
CA THR A 271 -51.58 -12.20 -53.25
C THR A 271 -52.48 -12.23 -54.53
N PRO A 272 -52.03 -11.96 -55.81
CA PRO A 272 -50.70 -11.60 -56.39
C PRO A 272 -50.63 -10.40 -57.40
N ALA A 273 -49.42 -10.15 -57.93
CA ALA A 273 -49.07 -9.48 -59.21
C ALA A 273 -49.32 -7.96 -59.38
N SER A 274 -48.61 -7.14 -60.19
CA SER A 274 -47.29 -7.14 -60.92
C SER A 274 -47.15 -5.71 -61.55
N ASN A 275 -46.13 -5.19 -62.27
CA ASN A 275 -44.78 -5.54 -62.81
C ASN A 275 -44.07 -4.20 -63.23
N PRO A 276 -42.87 -4.13 -63.84
CA PRO A 276 -41.71 -5.05 -63.87
C PRO A 276 -40.32 -4.40 -63.58
N VAL A 277 -39.36 -5.24 -63.22
CA VAL A 277 -37.91 -5.28 -63.58
C VAL A 277 -37.20 -4.00 -64.09
N SER A 278 -36.05 -3.70 -63.46
CA SER A 278 -34.83 -3.27 -64.17
C SER A 278 -33.66 -4.17 -63.77
N VAL A 279 -32.82 -4.58 -64.74
CA VAL A 279 -31.79 -5.62 -64.53
C VAL A 279 -30.43 -4.99 -64.21
N SER A 280 -29.75 -5.53 -63.21
CA SER A 280 -28.29 -5.41 -63.05
C SER A 280 -27.78 -6.64 -62.30
N THR A 281 -26.95 -7.44 -62.97
CA THR A 281 -26.37 -8.70 -62.49
C THR A 281 -24.86 -8.53 -62.21
N PRO A 282 -24.17 -9.47 -61.54
CA PRO A 282 -23.79 -9.22 -60.15
C PRO A 282 -22.28 -8.99 -59.96
N GLY A 283 -21.95 -8.06 -59.05
CA GLY A 283 -20.63 -8.04 -58.42
C GLY A 283 -20.61 -9.00 -57.23
N THR A 284 -19.70 -9.97 -57.23
CA THR A 284 -19.49 -10.88 -56.09
C THR A 284 -18.84 -10.12 -54.93
N ALA A 285 -19.66 -9.50 -54.08
CA ALA A 285 -19.20 -8.99 -52.80
C ALA A 285 -18.82 -10.18 -51.91
N ALA A 286 -17.56 -10.22 -51.47
CA ALA A 286 -17.13 -11.12 -50.41
C ALA A 286 -17.93 -10.83 -49.12
N PRO A 287 -18.16 -11.81 -48.23
CA PRO A 287 -18.75 -11.53 -46.93
C PRO A 287 -17.89 -10.50 -46.21
N ASN A 288 -18.52 -9.49 -45.59
CA ASN A 288 -17.82 -8.43 -44.87
C ASN A 288 -16.77 -9.03 -43.93
N ALA A 289 -15.50 -8.73 -44.20
CA ALA A 289 -14.51 -8.75 -43.14
C ALA A 289 -15.01 -7.76 -42.09
N ALA A 290 -15.33 -8.26 -40.88
CA ALA A 290 -15.69 -7.38 -39.78
C ALA A 290 -14.52 -6.42 -39.58
N GLU A 291 -14.77 -5.11 -39.71
CA GLU A 291 -13.76 -4.09 -39.53
C GLU A 291 -13.32 -4.16 -38.07
N VAL A 292 -12.16 -4.77 -37.83
CA VAL A 292 -11.59 -4.93 -36.50
C VAL A 292 -11.13 -3.55 -36.05
N LEU A 293 -12.06 -2.82 -35.41
CA LEU A 293 -11.76 -1.57 -34.75
C LEU A 293 -10.50 -1.76 -33.92
N PRO A 294 -9.52 -0.83 -34.01
CA PRO A 294 -8.33 -0.91 -33.17
C PRO A 294 -8.78 -0.97 -31.70
N PRO A 295 -8.07 -1.71 -30.83
CA PRO A 295 -8.41 -1.76 -29.42
C PRO A 295 -8.47 -0.32 -28.87
N PRO A 296 -9.46 0.01 -28.03
CA PRO A 296 -9.64 1.38 -27.56
C PRO A 296 -8.34 1.88 -26.93
N ALA A 297 -7.95 3.11 -27.25
CA ALA A 297 -6.80 3.74 -26.62
C ALA A 297 -7.21 4.34 -25.27
N VAL A 298 -6.29 4.40 -24.31
CA VAL A 298 -6.51 5.21 -23.10
C VAL A 298 -6.55 6.67 -23.52
N SER A 299 -7.70 7.32 -23.36
CA SER A 299 -7.83 8.77 -23.52
C SER A 299 -7.41 9.48 -22.24
N LEU A 300 -6.90 10.71 -22.37
CA LEU A 300 -6.47 11.51 -21.22
C LEU A 300 -7.61 11.77 -20.23
N GLU A 301 -8.83 12.00 -20.74
CA GLU A 301 -10.04 12.17 -19.93
C GLU A 301 -10.41 10.90 -19.16
N MET A 302 -10.28 9.72 -19.80
CA MET A 302 -10.51 8.44 -19.15
C MET A 302 -9.46 8.17 -18.06
N GLU A 303 -8.17 8.42 -18.33
CA GLU A 303 -7.14 8.24 -17.30
C GLU A 303 -7.38 9.17 -16.12
N GLN A 304 -7.60 10.47 -16.36
CA GLN A 304 -7.84 11.45 -15.29
C GLN A 304 -9.07 11.10 -14.46
N GLY A 305 -10.21 10.79 -15.10
CA GLY A 305 -11.44 10.45 -14.40
C GLY A 305 -11.38 9.13 -13.63
N VAL A 306 -10.67 8.12 -14.14
CA VAL A 306 -10.46 6.84 -13.43
C VAL A 306 -9.46 6.99 -12.29
N ARG A 307 -8.37 7.75 -12.46
CA ARG A 307 -7.43 8.12 -11.37
C ARG A 307 -8.16 8.86 -10.25
N GLU A 308 -9.02 9.82 -10.58
CA GLU A 308 -9.79 10.57 -9.59
C GLU A 308 -10.77 9.66 -8.83
N ALA A 309 -11.50 8.79 -9.53
CA ALA A 309 -12.39 7.82 -8.90
C ALA A 309 -11.65 6.82 -7.99
N LEU A 310 -10.45 6.39 -8.40
CA LEU A 310 -9.58 5.51 -7.60
C LEU A 310 -9.05 6.22 -6.35
N GLY A 311 -8.57 7.46 -6.44
CA GLY A 311 -8.16 8.26 -5.29
C GLY A 311 -9.32 8.60 -4.35
N ASN A 312 -10.50 8.86 -4.90
CA ASN A 312 -11.73 9.03 -4.11
C ASN A 312 -12.07 7.74 -3.32
N TRP A 313 -11.92 6.56 -3.94
CA TRP A 313 -12.10 5.27 -3.28
C TRP A 313 -11.06 4.96 -2.21
N LEU A 314 -9.77 5.25 -2.46
CA LEU A 314 -8.71 5.10 -1.45
C LEU A 314 -8.97 5.99 -0.23
N ARG A 315 -9.25 7.27 -0.44
CA ARG A 315 -9.61 8.21 0.65
C ARG A 315 -10.88 7.78 1.38
N ALA A 316 -11.88 7.24 0.69
CA ALA A 316 -13.06 6.67 1.33
C ALA A 316 -12.72 5.45 2.21
N LEU A 317 -11.91 4.50 1.73
CA LEU A 317 -11.46 3.35 2.52
C LEU A 317 -10.67 3.78 3.76
N ARG A 318 -9.78 4.78 3.67
CA ARG A 318 -9.01 5.28 4.83
C ARG A 318 -9.86 6.06 5.83
N SER A 319 -10.95 6.70 5.40
CA SER A 319 -11.89 7.35 6.32
C SER A 319 -12.56 6.35 7.27
N GLY A 320 -12.81 5.12 6.80
CA GLY A 320 -13.65 4.14 7.49
C GLY A 320 -15.14 4.45 7.45
N ASP A 321 -15.58 5.45 6.68
CA ASP A 321 -16.99 5.82 6.53
C ASP A 321 -17.66 4.97 5.43
N PRO A 322 -18.64 4.10 5.75
CA PRO A 322 -19.35 3.29 4.77
C PRO A 322 -20.13 4.11 3.73
N ASP A 323 -20.47 5.36 4.05
CA ASP A 323 -21.25 6.27 3.22
C ASP A 323 -20.36 6.90 2.13
N LEU A 324 -19.11 7.23 2.48
CA LEU A 324 -18.10 7.62 1.50
C LEU A 324 -17.68 6.44 0.64
N VAL A 325 -17.51 5.25 1.22
CA VAL A 325 -17.13 4.04 0.45
C VAL A 325 -18.19 3.71 -0.59
N VAL A 326 -19.48 3.65 -0.22
CA VAL A 326 -20.54 3.34 -1.20
C VAL A 326 -20.68 4.40 -2.29
N ALA A 327 -20.37 5.67 -2.01
CA ALA A 327 -20.44 6.75 -2.99
C ALA A 327 -19.45 6.58 -4.17
N CYS A 328 -18.44 5.72 -4.05
CA CYS A 328 -17.49 5.39 -5.13
C CYS A 328 -18.03 4.37 -6.14
N TYR A 329 -19.11 3.65 -5.82
CA TYR A 329 -19.64 2.56 -6.64
C TYR A 329 -20.86 2.98 -7.47
N ALA A 330 -21.15 2.22 -8.52
CA ALA A 330 -22.41 2.31 -9.25
C ALA A 330 -23.57 1.82 -8.38
N SER A 331 -24.80 2.20 -8.71
CA SER A 331 -26.00 1.75 -7.99
C SER A 331 -26.20 0.23 -8.05
N GLN A 332 -25.80 -0.38 -9.17
CA GLN A 332 -25.76 -1.82 -9.41
C GLN A 332 -24.39 -2.18 -10.02
N LEU A 333 -23.82 -3.27 -9.54
CA LEU A 333 -22.52 -3.80 -9.94
C LEU A 333 -22.72 -5.11 -10.72
N ASP A 334 -21.90 -5.35 -11.75
CA ASP A 334 -21.82 -6.68 -12.41
C ASP A 334 -21.42 -7.75 -11.38
N ARG A 335 -20.49 -7.37 -10.49
CA ARG A 335 -19.84 -8.26 -9.53
C ARG A 335 -19.29 -7.49 -8.33
N TYR A 336 -19.28 -8.15 -7.17
CA TYR A 336 -18.62 -7.70 -5.95
C TYR A 336 -17.92 -8.90 -5.31
N PHE A 337 -16.60 -8.99 -5.49
CA PHE A 337 -15.78 -10.18 -5.23
C PHE A 337 -16.37 -11.42 -5.94
N SER A 338 -16.86 -12.41 -5.18
CA SER A 338 -17.48 -13.63 -5.73
C SER A 338 -18.98 -13.47 -6.07
N GLN A 339 -19.62 -12.38 -5.63
CA GLN A 339 -21.05 -12.12 -5.84
C GLN A 339 -21.28 -11.49 -7.21
N ARG A 340 -22.44 -11.73 -7.84
CA ARG A 340 -22.84 -11.14 -9.14
C ARG A 340 -24.12 -10.33 -8.99
N ASN A 341 -24.31 -9.30 -9.82
CA ASN A 341 -25.48 -8.43 -9.82
C ASN A 341 -25.75 -7.77 -8.46
N SER A 342 -24.69 -7.36 -7.75
CA SER A 342 -24.76 -6.81 -6.39
C SER A 342 -25.21 -5.35 -6.40
N SER A 343 -25.85 -4.93 -5.30
CA SER A 343 -26.30 -3.54 -5.11
C SER A 343 -25.31 -2.71 -4.30
N SER A 344 -25.30 -1.39 -4.51
CA SER A 344 -24.50 -0.46 -3.69
C SER A 344 -24.85 -0.55 -2.19
N ALA A 345 -26.10 -0.85 -1.85
CA ALA A 345 -26.54 -1.10 -0.47
C ALA A 345 -25.83 -2.30 0.19
N GLU A 346 -25.45 -3.32 -0.60
CA GLU A 346 -24.66 -4.45 -0.10
C GLU A 346 -23.19 -4.08 0.09
N VAL A 347 -22.63 -3.22 -0.78
CA VAL A 347 -21.29 -2.65 -0.60
C VAL A 347 -21.20 -1.82 0.66
N ARG A 348 -22.17 -0.91 0.90
CA ARG A 348 -22.28 -0.13 2.16
C ARG A 348 -22.31 -1.04 3.39
N ARG A 349 -23.10 -2.13 3.33
CA ARG A 349 -23.22 -3.10 4.42
C ARG A 349 -21.91 -3.87 4.64
N ALA A 350 -21.21 -4.25 3.58
CA ALA A 350 -19.90 -4.91 3.67
C ALA A 350 -18.82 -3.98 4.25
N ALA A 351 -18.78 -2.72 3.81
CA ALA A 351 -17.88 -1.69 4.35
C ALA A 351 -18.10 -1.48 5.86
N ALA A 352 -19.36 -1.28 6.27
CA ALA A 352 -19.73 -1.15 7.69
C ALA A 352 -19.33 -2.39 8.53
N GLN A 353 -19.54 -3.59 8.00
CA GLN A 353 -19.14 -4.84 8.66
C GLN A 353 -17.61 -5.00 8.74
N SER A 354 -16.87 -4.55 7.72
CA SER A 354 -15.41 -4.57 7.72
C SER A 354 -14.85 -3.64 8.79
N VAL A 355 -15.29 -2.38 8.80
CA VAL A 355 -14.84 -1.36 9.77
C VAL A 355 -15.22 -1.74 11.20
N ALA A 356 -16.41 -2.28 11.43
CA ALA A 356 -16.82 -2.76 12.76
C ALA A 356 -16.05 -4.00 13.26
N ARG A 357 -15.38 -4.74 12.36
CA ARG A 357 -14.66 -5.99 12.68
C ARG A 357 -13.14 -5.82 12.75
N TYR A 358 -12.59 -4.94 11.92
CA TYR A 358 -11.16 -4.76 11.70
C TYR A 358 -10.66 -3.33 11.97
N GLY A 359 -11.56 -2.39 12.22
CA GLY A 359 -11.26 -0.95 12.23
C GLY A 359 -11.06 -0.38 10.82
N LYS A 360 -10.67 0.88 10.75
CA LYS A 360 -10.12 1.48 9.52
C LYS A 360 -8.66 1.03 9.31
N PRO A 361 -8.14 1.01 8.07
CA PRO A 361 -6.71 0.81 7.86
C PRO A 361 -5.90 1.93 8.55
N ALA A 362 -4.78 1.55 9.15
CA ALA A 362 -3.72 2.46 9.56
C ALA A 362 -2.71 2.71 8.43
N ILE A 363 -2.59 1.74 7.51
CA ILE A 363 -1.83 1.85 6.26
C ILE A 363 -2.70 1.30 5.14
N LEU A 364 -2.82 2.04 4.04
CA LEU A 364 -3.41 1.60 2.78
C LEU A 364 -2.67 2.26 1.62
N ARG A 365 -2.04 1.44 0.77
CA ARG A 365 -1.27 1.88 -0.40
C ARG A 365 -1.55 0.98 -1.61
N ILE A 366 -1.26 1.49 -2.81
CA ILE A 366 -1.31 0.72 -4.06
C ILE A 366 0.03 0.80 -4.80
N SER A 367 0.29 -0.18 -5.68
CA SER A 367 1.40 -0.16 -6.64
C SER A 367 1.03 -0.92 -7.91
N ASP A 368 1.92 -0.95 -8.90
CA ASP A 368 1.78 -1.72 -10.14
C ASP A 368 0.48 -1.37 -10.91
N LEU A 369 0.03 -0.11 -10.86
CA LEU A 369 -1.26 0.32 -11.43
C LEU A 369 -1.22 0.26 -12.96
N THR A 370 -2.06 -0.60 -13.51
CA THR A 370 -2.32 -0.73 -14.95
C THR A 370 -3.75 -0.29 -15.26
N LEU A 371 -3.93 0.43 -16.37
CA LEU A 371 -5.23 0.88 -16.88
C LEU A 371 -5.46 0.26 -18.27
N THR A 372 -6.57 -0.47 -18.42
CA THR A 372 -7.00 -1.11 -19.66
C THR A 372 -8.39 -0.59 -20.04
N PRO A 373 -8.55 0.13 -21.15
CA PRO A 373 -9.85 0.59 -21.62
C PRO A 373 -10.68 -0.60 -22.14
N LEU A 374 -12.00 -0.57 -21.93
CA LEU A 374 -12.95 -1.56 -22.42
C LEU A 374 -13.96 -0.93 -23.40
N SER A 375 -14.33 0.33 -23.18
CA SER A 375 -15.03 1.23 -24.10
C SER A 375 -14.84 2.67 -23.64
N ASP A 376 -15.30 3.67 -24.39
CA ASP A 376 -15.17 5.10 -24.03
C ASP A 376 -15.78 5.44 -22.65
N GLU A 377 -16.78 4.68 -22.22
CA GLU A 377 -17.47 4.79 -20.93
C GLU A 377 -17.11 3.67 -19.94
N ARG A 378 -16.13 2.79 -20.26
CA ARG A 378 -15.76 1.68 -19.39
C ARG A 378 -14.26 1.37 -19.38
N ALA A 379 -13.67 1.27 -18.19
CA ALA A 379 -12.25 0.98 -18.01
C ALA A 379 -12.02 -0.03 -16.90
N MET A 380 -10.98 -0.85 -17.03
CA MET A 380 -10.50 -1.78 -16.02
C MET A 380 -9.15 -1.32 -15.49
N THR A 381 -8.99 -1.33 -14.18
CA THR A 381 -7.69 -1.19 -13.52
C THR A 381 -7.29 -2.52 -12.90
N SER A 382 -5.99 -2.79 -12.85
CA SER A 382 -5.41 -3.85 -12.01
C SER A 382 -4.18 -3.31 -11.32
N PHE A 383 -4.09 -3.52 -10.01
CA PHE A 383 -3.04 -2.97 -9.15
C PHE A 383 -2.80 -3.89 -7.94
N ARG A 384 -1.65 -3.76 -7.29
CA ARG A 384 -1.47 -4.32 -5.94
C ARG A 384 -2.09 -3.40 -4.90
N LYS A 385 -2.69 -3.99 -3.88
CA LYS A 385 -3.25 -3.31 -2.71
C LYS A 385 -2.58 -3.86 -1.45
N HIS A 386 -1.78 -3.04 -0.78
CA HIS A 386 -1.19 -3.34 0.52
C HIS A 386 -1.97 -2.61 1.62
N TRP A 387 -2.23 -3.29 2.74
CA TRP A 387 -2.98 -2.73 3.86
C TRP A 387 -2.55 -3.30 5.21
N GLN A 388 -2.71 -2.50 6.25
CA GLN A 388 -2.54 -2.88 7.66
C GLN A 388 -3.58 -2.17 8.53
N THR A 389 -4.20 -2.90 9.45
CA THR A 389 -5.16 -2.36 10.43
C THR A 389 -4.46 -1.82 11.67
N GLY A 390 -4.99 -0.73 12.23
CA GLY A 390 -4.46 -0.17 13.47
C GLY A 390 -4.89 -0.93 14.73
N GLY A 391 -4.12 -0.75 15.80
CA GLY A 391 -4.47 -1.16 17.17
C GLY A 391 -3.72 -2.41 17.66
N SER A 392 -4.11 -2.93 18.83
CA SER A 392 -3.44 -4.06 19.49
C SER A 392 -3.59 -5.42 18.80
N ARG A 393 -4.23 -5.46 17.62
CA ARG A 393 -4.49 -6.64 16.80
C ARG A 393 -4.25 -6.32 15.33
N MET A 394 -2.97 -6.18 14.99
CA MET A 394 -2.49 -5.96 13.63
C MET A 394 -2.92 -7.09 12.69
N PHE A 395 -3.87 -6.81 11.80
CA PHE A 395 -4.18 -7.60 10.62
C PHE A 395 -3.55 -6.88 9.42
N ALA A 396 -2.83 -7.60 8.55
CA ALA A 396 -2.18 -7.00 7.38
C ALA A 396 -2.18 -7.94 6.19
N GLY A 397 -1.97 -7.41 4.99
CA GLY A 397 -1.85 -8.22 3.78
C GLY A 397 -1.49 -7.46 2.51
N GLU A 398 -1.29 -8.23 1.44
CA GLU A 398 -1.02 -7.73 0.10
C GLU A 398 -1.74 -8.61 -0.93
N VAL A 399 -2.50 -7.98 -1.83
CA VAL A 399 -3.36 -8.65 -2.82
C VAL A 399 -3.28 -7.95 -4.17
N GLN A 400 -3.61 -8.66 -5.24
CA GLN A 400 -3.89 -8.08 -6.56
C GLN A 400 -5.38 -7.76 -6.64
N GLU A 401 -5.71 -6.48 -6.76
CA GLU A 401 -7.06 -5.96 -6.91
C GLU A 401 -7.36 -5.66 -8.39
N GLN A 402 -8.60 -5.83 -8.80
CA GLN A 402 -9.07 -5.45 -10.12
C GLN A 402 -10.41 -4.70 -10.02
N LEU A 403 -10.39 -3.39 -10.25
CA LEU A 403 -11.60 -2.56 -10.29
C LEU A 403 -12.00 -2.25 -11.73
N THR A 404 -13.26 -2.51 -12.09
CA THR A 404 -13.84 -2.02 -13.35
C THR A 404 -14.72 -0.82 -13.08
N PHE A 405 -14.39 0.30 -13.72
CA PHE A 405 -15.12 1.56 -13.64
C PHE A 405 -16.05 1.73 -14.84
N VAL A 406 -17.18 2.39 -14.61
CA VAL A 406 -18.13 2.86 -15.64
C VAL A 406 -18.34 4.37 -15.49
N LYS A 407 -18.51 5.08 -16.60
CA LYS A 407 -18.88 6.50 -16.61
C LYS A 407 -20.39 6.62 -16.31
N ALA A 408 -20.74 7.39 -15.28
CA ALA A 408 -22.10 7.50 -14.75
C ALA A 408 -22.49 8.98 -14.64
N GLY A 409 -22.90 9.57 -15.78
CA GLY A 409 -22.89 11.02 -15.95
C GLY A 409 -21.45 11.53 -16.01
N ASP A 410 -21.16 12.64 -15.34
CA ASP A 410 -19.83 13.26 -15.37
C ASP A 410 -18.78 12.55 -14.48
N ALA A 411 -19.17 11.52 -13.72
CA ALA A 411 -18.30 10.84 -12.75
C ALA A 411 -18.08 9.35 -13.09
N TRP A 412 -16.85 8.88 -12.93
CA TRP A 412 -16.53 7.45 -12.97
C TRP A 412 -16.90 6.76 -11.65
N LYS A 413 -17.46 5.55 -11.73
CA LYS A 413 -17.94 4.75 -10.59
C LYS A 413 -17.54 3.28 -10.73
N ILE A 414 -17.23 2.62 -9.62
CA ILE A 414 -16.86 1.20 -9.59
C ILE A 414 -18.10 0.32 -9.87
N ALA A 415 -18.05 -0.47 -10.94
CA ALA A 415 -19.07 -1.42 -11.36
C ALA A 415 -18.65 -2.89 -11.21
N SER A 416 -17.37 -3.16 -10.93
CA SER A 416 -16.86 -4.47 -10.49
C SER A 416 -15.64 -4.29 -9.58
N GLU A 417 -15.50 -5.15 -8.56
CA GLU A 417 -14.34 -5.26 -7.67
C GLU A 417 -13.99 -6.75 -7.49
N GLU A 418 -12.71 -7.12 -7.67
CA GLU A 418 -12.22 -8.50 -7.71
C GLU A 418 -10.78 -8.65 -7.18
N GLU A 419 -10.63 -9.26 -6.01
CA GLU A 419 -9.33 -9.83 -5.59
C GLU A 419 -8.97 -11.02 -6.50
N THR A 420 -7.97 -10.84 -7.37
CA THR A 420 -7.54 -11.86 -8.34
C THR A 420 -6.41 -12.75 -7.84
N LYS A 421 -5.65 -12.29 -6.82
CA LYS A 421 -4.52 -13.02 -6.22
C LYS A 421 -4.23 -12.50 -4.81
N ILE A 422 -3.89 -13.39 -3.89
CA ILE A 422 -3.33 -13.04 -2.58
C ILE A 422 -1.82 -13.28 -2.64
N TYR A 423 -1.00 -12.31 -2.23
CA TYR A 423 0.45 -12.47 -2.09
C TYR A 423 0.79 -12.99 -0.69
N TRP A 424 0.26 -12.34 0.36
CA TRP A 424 0.37 -12.79 1.75
C TRP A 424 -0.71 -12.16 2.63
N THR A 425 -0.97 -12.75 3.80
CA THR A 425 -1.74 -12.13 4.89
C THR A 425 -1.11 -12.48 6.25
N GLN A 426 -1.04 -11.50 7.15
CA GLN A 426 -0.64 -11.66 8.55
C GLN A 426 -1.88 -11.51 9.42
N ARG A 427 -2.23 -12.55 10.17
CA ARG A 427 -3.33 -12.52 11.13
C ARG A 427 -2.92 -11.82 12.44
N PRO A 428 -3.85 -11.15 13.15
CA PRO A 428 -3.59 -10.68 14.49
C PRO A 428 -3.23 -11.85 15.41
N ARG A 429 -2.21 -11.64 16.25
CA ARG A 429 -1.83 -12.53 17.35
C ARG A 429 -2.76 -12.36 18.54
#